data_AF-A0A8S9W9T4-F1
#
_entry.id   AF-A0A8S9W9T4-F1
#
_cell.length_a   1.000
_cell.length_b   1.000
_cell.length_c   1.000
_cell.angle_alpha   90.00
_cell.angle_beta   90.00
_cell.angle_gamma   90.00
#
_symmetry.space_group_name_H-M   'P 1'
#
loop_
_entity.id
_entity.type
_entity.pdbx_description
1 polymer ?
#
loop_
_entity_poly.entity_id
_entity_poly.type
_entity_poly.pdbx_seq_one_letter_code
_entity_poly.pdbx_strand_id
1 'polypeptide(L)' 'MMDIEAEVRDIKQHVIEISGKIDELIYEREIIAMMKLAEKSLSGFFEAEPDIYKITDLKVRYKKDNGDIKQIIIS' A
#
# COMPACT_ATOMS: atom_id res chain seq x y z
N MET A 1 7.27 -4.49 -49.43
CA MET A 1 5.96 -5.06 -49.07
C MET A 1 6.06 -5.44 -47.61
N MET A 2 5.24 -4.84 -46.75
CA MET A 2 5.24 -5.17 -45.33
C MET A 2 4.84 -6.65 -45.20
N ASP A 3 5.64 -7.42 -44.47
CA ASP A 3 5.38 -8.85 -44.29
C ASP A 3 4.22 -9.01 -43.30
N ILE A 4 3.03 -9.31 -43.84
CA ILE A 4 1.80 -9.54 -43.06
C ILE A 4 2.05 -10.56 -41.94
N GLU A 5 2.93 -11.53 -42.18
CA GLU A 5 3.28 -12.54 -41.19
C GLU A 5 4.05 -11.95 -40.00
N ALA A 6 4.90 -10.94 -40.25
CA ALA A 6 5.59 -10.19 -39.21
C ALA A 6 4.61 -9.35 -38.37
N GLU A 7 3.65 -8.66 -39.01
CA GLU A 7 2.63 -7.89 -38.29
C GLU A 7 1.71 -8.79 -37.44
N VAL A 8 1.30 -9.95 -37.96
CA VAL A 8 0.48 -10.91 -37.20
C VAL A 8 1.25 -11.47 -36.00
N ARG A 9 2.55 -11.74 -36.14
CA ARG A 9 3.41 -12.15 -35.01
C ARG A 9 3.50 -11.07 -33.94
N ASP A 10 3.65 -9.81 -34.37
CA ASP A 10 3.74 -8.67 -33.46
C ASP A 10 2.43 -8.42 -32.70
N ILE A 11 1.28 -8.51 -33.38
CA ILE A 11 -0.05 -8.44 -32.74
C ILE A 11 -0.20 -9.56 -31.70
N LYS A 12 0.20 -10.79 -32.03
CA LYS A 12 0.14 -11.92 -31.09
C LYS A 12 0.97 -11.65 -29.83
N GLN A 13 2.16 -11.08 -29.98
CA GLN A 13 3.03 -10.73 -28.85
C GLN A 13 2.37 -9.69 -27.94
N HIS A 14 1.83 -8.61 -28.52
CA HIS A 14 1.10 -7.59 -27.75
C HIS A 14 -0.11 -8.16 -27.02
N VAL A 15 -0.86 -9.09 -27.63
CA VAL A 15 -2.01 -9.74 -26.97
C VAL A 15 -1.56 -10.56 -25.75
N ILE A 16 -0.44 -11.28 -25.84
CA ILE A 16 0.12 -12.04 -24.71
C ILE A 16 0.51 -11.08 -23.58
N GLU A 17 1.15 -9.96 -23.90
CA GLU A 17 1.55 -8.95 -22.91
C GLU A 17 0.35 -8.28 -22.24
N ILE A 18 -0.68 -7.95 -23.02
CA ILE A 18 -1.94 -7.40 -22.49
C ILE A 18 -2.60 -8.40 -21.55
N SER A 19 -2.64 -9.69 -21.92
CA SER A 19 -3.19 -10.74 -21.07
C SER A 19 -2.46 -10.80 -19.73
N GLY A 20 -1.13 -10.79 -19.72
CA GLY A 20 -0.34 -10.82 -18.49
C GLY A 20 -0.61 -9.62 -17.59
N LYS A 21 -0.71 -8.41 -18.16
CA LYS A 21 -1.05 -7.20 -17.39
C LYS A 21 -2.46 -7.24 -16.81
N ILE A 22 -3.42 -7.86 -17.51
CA ILE A 22 -4.78 -8.05 -16.98
C ILE A 22 -4.76 -8.99 -15.79
N ASP A 23 -4.00 -10.09 -15.87
CA ASP A 23 -3.87 -11.05 -14.76
C ASP A 23 -3.27 -10.38 -13.52
N GLU A 24 -2.23 -9.55 -13.67
CA GLU A 24 -1.64 -8.76 -12.58
C GLU A 24 -2.66 -7.80 -11.94
N LEU A 25 -3.41 -7.05 -12.76
CA LEU A 25 -4.43 -6.13 -12.26
C LEU A 25 -5.58 -6.84 -11.52
N ILE A 26 -5.98 -8.02 -11.99
CA ILE A 26 -6.99 -8.85 -11.32
C ILE A 26 -6.46 -9.29 -9.96
N TYR A 27 -5.23 -9.80 -9.91
CA TYR A 27 -4.60 -10.25 -8.66
C TYR A 27 -4.51 -9.13 -7.62
N GLU A 28 -4.04 -7.94 -8.01
CA GLU A 28 -3.99 -6.77 -7.12
C GLU A 28 -5.39 -6.38 -6.61
N ARG A 29 -6.39 -6.39 -7.48
CA ARG A 29 -7.77 -6.08 -7.12
C ARG A 29 -8.34 -7.08 -6.12
N GLU A 30 -8.07 -8.37 -6.30
CA GLU A 30 -8.50 -9.43 -5.37
C GLU A 30 -7.87 -9.26 -4.00
N ILE A 31 -6.57 -8.95 -3.93
CA ILE A 31 -5.89 -8.63 -2.66
C ILE A 31 -6.57 -7.46 -1.96
N ILE A 32 -6.78 -6.35 -2.66
CA ILE A 32 -7.40 -5.15 -2.07
C ILE A 32 -8.83 -5.45 -1.60
N ALA A 33 -9.59 -6.23 -2.38
CA ALA A 33 -10.93 -6.63 -2.00
C ALA A 33 -10.92 -7.47 -0.71
N MET A 34 -10.02 -8.44 -0.61
CA MET A 34 -9.84 -9.27 0.59
C MET A 34 -9.42 -8.43 1.80
N MET A 35 -8.50 -7.49 1.62
CA MET A 35 -8.07 -6.57 2.68
C MET A 35 -9.25 -5.73 3.21
N LYS A 36 -10.05 -5.15 2.32
CA LYS A 36 -11.24 -4.36 2.72
C LYS A 36 -12.30 -5.20 3.42
N LEU A 37 -12.49 -6.44 2.98
CA LEU A 37 -13.41 -7.38 3.65
C LEU A 37 -12.93 -7.70 5.06
N ALA A 38 -11.64 -7.98 5.24
CA ALA A 38 -11.04 -8.22 6.54
C ALA A 38 -11.13 -6.99 7.45
N GLU A 39 -10.78 -5.80 6.95
CA GLU A 39 -10.93 -4.52 7.66
C GLU A 39 -12.35 -4.32 8.16
N LYS A 40 -13.35 -4.46 7.27
CA LYS A 40 -14.76 -4.31 7.65
C LYS A 40 -15.18 -5.35 8.69
N SER A 41 -14.76 -6.61 8.52
CA SER A 41 -15.10 -7.69 9.45
C SER A 41 -14.49 -7.50 10.84
N LEU A 42 -13.28 -6.92 10.90
CA LEU A 42 -12.53 -6.75 12.15
C LEU A 42 -12.70 -5.35 12.77
N SER A 43 -13.33 -4.40 12.07
CA SER A 43 -13.51 -3.02 12.53
C SER A 43 -14.06 -2.93 13.96
N GLY A 44 -15.17 -3.62 14.25
CA GLY A 44 -15.75 -3.65 15.59
C GLY A 44 -14.92 -4.39 16.66
N PHE A 45 -14.01 -5.29 16.26
CA PHE A 45 -13.07 -5.92 17.19
C PHE A 45 -12.02 -4.90 17.66
N PHE A 46 -11.48 -4.11 16.73
CA PHE A 46 -10.49 -3.07 17.04
C PHE A 46 -11.09 -1.86 17.77
N GLU A 47 -12.36 -1.52 17.56
CA GLU A 47 -13.04 -0.44 18.32
C GLU A 47 -13.10 -0.68 19.83
N ALA A 48 -13.08 -1.95 20.25
CA ALA A 48 -13.07 -2.33 21.66
C ALA A 48 -11.66 -2.45 22.24
N GLU A 49 -10.61 -2.35 21.42
CA GLU A 49 -9.24 -2.43 21.90
C GLU A 49 -8.86 -1.12 22.64
N PRO A 50 -8.38 -1.21 23.89
CA PRO A 50 -7.90 -0.04 24.61
C PRO A 50 -6.64 0.49 23.92
N ASP A 51 -6.48 1.82 23.89
CA ASP A 51 -5.24 2.44 23.43
C ASP A 51 -4.08 2.00 24.34
N ILE A 52 -3.21 1.15 23.79
CA ILE A 52 -2.09 0.54 24.52
C ILE A 52 -0.87 1.46 24.59
N TYR A 53 -0.86 2.57 23.84
CA TYR A 53 0.21 3.56 23.88
C TYR A 53 -0.27 4.81 24.60
N LYS A 54 0.40 5.13 25.71
CA LYS A 54 0.16 6.36 26.44
C LYS A 54 1.11 7.44 25.97
N ILE A 55 0.73 8.71 26.17
CA ILE A 55 1.63 9.85 26.02
C ILE A 55 2.92 9.66 26.84
N THR A 56 2.86 8.93 27.96
CA THR A 56 4.01 8.59 28.79
C THR A 56 4.99 7.64 28.13
N ASP A 57 4.57 6.89 27.11
CA ASP A 57 5.42 5.94 26.37
C ASP A 57 6.22 6.65 25.27
N LEU A 58 5.87 7.90 24.94
CA LEU A 58 6.61 8.73 24.00
C LEU A 58 7.99 9.09 24.60
N LYS A 59 9.05 8.55 24.00
CA LYS A 59 10.43 8.99 24.30
C LYS A 59 10.69 10.34 23.65
N VAL A 60 10.53 11.40 24.44
CA VAL A 60 10.81 12.77 24.00
C VAL A 60 12.21 13.18 24.45
N ARG A 61 13.02 13.75 23.55
CA ARG A 61 14.25 14.47 23.93
C ARG A 61 13.99 15.96 23.81
N TYR A 62 14.35 16.70 24.83
CA TYR A 62 14.34 18.15 24.79
C TYR A 62 15.67 18.63 24.24
N LYS A 63 15.64 19.45 23.18
CA LYS A 63 16.81 20.18 22.70
C LYS A 63 16.58 21.67 22.96
N LYS A 64 17.55 22.31 23.60
CA LYS A 64 17.55 23.76 23.82
C LYS A 64 18.14 24.41 22.57
N ASP A 65 17.37 25.25 21.88
CA ASP A 65 17.84 26.04 20.74
C ASP A 65 17.40 27.50 20.94
N ASN A 66 18.35 28.43 20.95
CA ASN A 66 18.13 29.88 21.07
C ASN A 66 17.26 30.34 22.26
N GLY A 67 17.40 29.70 23.43
CA GLY A 67 16.69 30.09 24.65
C GLY A 67 15.32 29.44 24.85
N ASP A 68 14.76 28.83 23.80
CA ASP A 68 13.50 28.09 23.86
C ASP A 68 13.74 26.57 23.96
N ILE A 69 12.98 25.90 24.84
CA ILE A 69 12.99 24.44 24.94
C ILE A 69 12.04 23.89 23.88
N LYS A 70 12.57 23.19 22.87
CA LYS A 70 11.76 22.47 21.89
C LYS A 70 11.72 20.97 22.24
N GLN A 71 10.52 20.41 22.36
CA GLN A 71 10.30 18.99 22.50
C GLN A 71 10.52 18.32 21.13
N ILE A 72 11.47 17.38 21.05
CA ILE A 72 11.68 16.54 19.87
C ILE A 72 11.10 15.16 20.19
N ILE A 73 10.07 14.76 19.45
CA ILE A 73 9.51 13.40 19.48
C ILE A 73 10.46 12.51 18.69
N ILE A 74 10.98 11.45 19.29
CA ILE A 74 11.80 10.45 18.60
C ILE A 74 10.97 9.16 18.54
N SER A 75 10.49 8.85 17.33
CA SER A 75 9.84 7.58 16.95
C SER A 75 10.85 6.44 16.88
#